data_AF-A0A9C8FZ90-F1
#
_entry.id   AF-A0A9C8FZ90-F1
#
_cell.length_a   1.000
_cell.length_b   1.000
_cell.length_c   1.000
_cell.angle_alpha   90.00
_cell.angle_beta   90.00
_cell.angle_gamma   90.00
#
_symmetry.space_group_name_H-M   'P 1'
#
loop_
_entity.id
_entity.type
_entity.pdbx_description
1 polymer ?
#
loop_
_entity_poly.entity_id
_entity_poly.type
_entity_poly.pdbx_seq_one_letter_code
_entity_poly.pdbx_strand_id
1 'polypeptide(L)' 'MIDHVGLGFSDLDKSKAFYQQALRPLGYQLLMARDGSAGFGSNGKPDFWI' A
#
# COMPACT_ATOMS: atom_id res chain seq x y z
N MET A 1 -15.51 2.68 -16.07
CA MET A 1 -14.69 1.70 -15.34
C MET A 1 -13.82 2.50 -14.38
N ILE A 2 -13.85 2.19 -13.08
CA ILE A 2 -12.98 2.85 -12.10
C ILE A 2 -11.65 2.10 -12.11
N ASP A 3 -10.58 2.81 -12.42
CA ASP A 3 -9.22 2.27 -12.52
C ASP A 3 -8.49 2.34 -11.15
N HIS A 4 -8.77 3.38 -10.37
CA HIS A 4 -8.23 3.57 -9.02
C HIS A 4 -9.14 4.51 -8.20
N VAL A 5 -9.01 4.44 -6.87
CA VAL A 5 -9.65 5.38 -5.93
C VAL A 5 -8.57 5.91 -5.00
N GLY A 6 -8.39 7.24 -4.99
CA GLY A 6 -7.51 7.92 -4.03
C GLY A 6 -8.30 8.32 -2.79
N LEU A 7 -7.86 7.89 -1.62
CA LEU A 7 -8.42 8.30 -0.33
C LEU A 7 -7.36 9.08 0.44
N GLY A 8 -7.72 10.26 0.94
CA GLY A 8 -6.82 11.02 1.81
C GLY A 8 -6.66 10.30 3.15
N PHE A 9 -5.44 9.93 3.50
CA PHE A 9 -5.10 9.40 4.81
C PHE A 9 -4.62 10.54 5.73
N SER A 10 -4.93 10.45 7.02
CA SER A 10 -4.46 11.45 8.01
C SER A 10 -2.98 11.26 8.37
N ASP A 11 -2.44 10.05 8.21
CA ASP A 11 -1.09 9.69 8.61
C ASP A 11 -0.60 8.48 7.78
N LEU A 12 0.41 8.70 6.93
CA LEU A 12 0.93 7.66 6.04
C LEU A 12 1.66 6.56 6.82
N ASP A 13 2.38 6.91 7.88
CA ASP A 13 3.17 5.96 8.65
C ASP A 13 2.29 4.97 9.40
N LYS A 14 1.20 5.45 10.00
CA LYS A 14 0.18 4.57 10.61
C LYS A 14 -0.49 3.68 9.57
N SER A 15 -0.82 4.24 8.41
CA SER A 15 -1.47 3.50 7.33
C SER A 15 -0.54 2.41 6.78
N LYS A 16 0.74 2.73 6.53
CA LYS A 16 1.76 1.75 6.13
C LYS A 16 1.87 0.59 7.12
N ALA A 17 1.97 0.89 8.42
CA ALA A 17 2.09 -0.14 9.44
C ALA A 17 0.86 -1.06 9.49
N PHE A 18 -0.34 -0.49 9.37
CA PHE A 18 -1.58 -1.24 9.30
C PHE A 18 -1.62 -2.17 8.08
N TYR A 19 -1.42 -1.63 6.88
CA TYR A 19 -1.51 -2.40 5.63
C TYR A 19 -0.38 -3.43 5.50
N GLN A 20 0.80 -3.13 6.03
CA GLN A 20 1.88 -4.12 6.10
C GLN A 20 1.47 -5.34 6.93
N GLN A 21 0.75 -5.17 8.04
CA GLN A 21 0.27 -6.29 8.84
C GLN A 21 -0.92 -7.00 8.19
N ALA A 22 -1.88 -6.24 7.67
CA ALA A 22 -3.10 -6.76 7.07
C ALA A 22 -2.84 -7.56 5.79
N LEU A 23 -1.87 -7.14 4.97
CA LEU A 23 -1.56 -7.75 3.69
C LEU A 23 -0.51 -8.87 3.79
N ARG A 24 0.21 -8.98 4.92
CA ARG A 24 1.21 -10.03 5.15
C ARG A 24 0.68 -11.47 4.94
N PRO A 25 -0.54 -11.85 5.40
CA PRO A 25 -1.09 -13.19 5.15
C PRO A 25 -1.35 -13.49 3.67
N LEU A 26 -1.49 -12.45 2.84
CA LEU A 26 -1.64 -12.57 1.39
C LEU A 26 -0.30 -12.60 0.65
N GLY A 27 0.83 -12.59 1.39
CA GLY A 27 2.18 -12.56 0.81
C GLY A 27 2.62 -11.20 0.29
N TYR A 28 1.85 -10.15 0.59
CA TYR A 28 2.16 -8.79 0.18
C TYR A 28 3.17 -8.15 1.13
N GLN A 29 4.03 -7.33 0.55
CA GLN A 29 5.05 -6.57 1.26
C GLN A 29 5.11 -5.14 0.71
N LEU A 30 5.67 -4.22 1.48
CA LEU A 30 5.93 -2.87 1.01
C LEU A 30 7.05 -2.93 -0.03
N LEU A 31 6.72 -2.63 -1.28
CA LEU A 31 7.66 -2.66 -2.40
C LEU A 31 8.17 -1.27 -2.77
N MET A 32 7.35 -0.24 -2.56
CA MET A 32 7.70 1.13 -2.90
C MET A 32 7.11 2.11 -1.89
N ALA A 33 7.87 3.14 -1.53
CA ALA A 33 7.36 4.26 -0.74
C ALA A 33 7.93 5.55 -1.32
N ARG A 34 7.07 6.46 -1.78
CA ARG A 34 7.48 7.70 -2.45
C ARG A 34 6.37 8.75 -2.40
N ASP A 35 6.75 10.02 -2.21
CA ASP A 35 5.89 11.21 -2.37
C ASP A 35 4.54 11.11 -1.65
N GLY A 36 4.55 10.64 -0.41
CA GLY A 36 3.32 10.49 0.37
C GLY A 36 2.53 9.22 0.08
N SER A 37 3.04 8.31 -0.75
CA SER A 37 2.36 7.05 -1.07
C SER A 37 3.20 5.81 -0.75
N ALA A 38 2.53 4.69 -0.53
CA ALA A 38 3.12 3.39 -0.29
C ALA A 38 2.48 2.32 -1.17
N GLY A 39 3.30 1.66 -1.99
CA GLY A 39 2.93 0.59 -2.88
C GLY A 39 3.28 -0.78 -2.29
N PHE A 40 2.27 -1.62 -2.13
CA PHE A 40 2.36 -3.01 -1.70
C PHE A 40 2.16 -3.97 -2.88
N GLY A 41 2.81 -5.12 -2.81
CA GLY A 41 2.65 -6.20 -3.79
C GLY A 41 3.31 -7.50 -3.32
N SER A 42 3.02 -8.61 -3.99
CA SER A 42 3.54 -9.95 -3.64
C SER A 42 4.60 -10.51 -4.60
N ASN A 43 4.71 -9.98 -5.82
CA ASN A 43 5.61 -10.48 -6.88
C ASN A 43 6.64 -9.45 -7.34
N GLY A 44 7.13 -8.60 -6.42
CA GLY A 44 8.09 -7.55 -6.76
C GLY A 44 7.54 -6.42 -7.62
N LYS A 45 6.22 -6.43 -7.91
CA LYS A 45 5.50 -5.34 -8.57
C LYS A 45 4.44 -4.79 -7.61
N PRO A 46 4.42 -3.49 -7.30
CA PRO A 46 3.36 -2.89 -6.50
C PRO A 46 2.07 -2.78 -7.31
N ASP A 47 0.99 -3.32 -6.78
CA ASP A 47 -0.36 -3.29 -7.37
C ASP A 47 -1.41 -2.69 -6.43
N PHE A 48 -1.10 -2.56 -5.13
CA PHE A 48 -1.93 -1.89 -4.14
C PHE A 48 -1.23 -0.64 -3.63
N TRP A 49 -1.84 0.53 -3.78
CA TRP A 49 -1.26 1.81 -3.37
C TRP A 49 -2.13 2.50 -2.33
N ILE A 50 -1.48 3.07 -1.31
CA ILE A 50 -2.08 3.96 -0.32
C ILE A 50 -1.36 5.29 -0.31
#